data_AF-A0A833V429-F1
#
_entry.id   AF-A0A833V429-F1
#
_cell.length_a   1.000
_cell.length_b   1.000
_cell.length_c   1.000
_cell.angle_alpha   90.00
_cell.angle_beta   90.00
_cell.angle_gamma   90.00
#
_symmetry.space_group_name_H-M   'P 1'
#
loop_
_entity.id
_entity.type
_entity.pdbx_description
1 polymer ?
#
loop_
_entity_poly.entity_id
_entity_poly.type
_entity_poly.pdbx_seq_one_letter_code
_entity_poly.pdbx_strand_id
1 'polypeptide(L)'
;MGVKIREFLQGPNKADQVDENVTSSNYESPDWSLNLEICDRIKSGLISEVEIICAVKKRIMMKQQPRVQYPALVLLEACMKNCQRGFVDVAAEGVLDEMVQVVDDPETVVIMRNKVLVLIEAWGESGELCYLPVYEVTYKSLKSRGIQFPGRDDESLAPVFTPSHTVPEETFILMHYIQQVMKRHLSICNNWIN
;
A
#
# COMPACT_ATOMS: atom_id res chain seq x y z
N MET A 1 -2.82 -23.55 -1.19
CA MET A 1 -2.01 -22.33 -1.42
C MET A 1 -2.89 -21.16 -1.87
N GLY A 2 -3.64 -21.25 -2.98
CA GLY A 2 -4.58 -20.19 -3.40
C GLY A 2 -5.75 -19.87 -2.42
N VAL A 3 -6.03 -20.75 -1.46
CA VAL A 3 -7.03 -20.53 -0.40
C VAL A 3 -6.59 -19.38 0.54
N LYS A 4 -5.32 -19.36 0.96
CA LYS A 4 -4.78 -18.32 1.86
C LYS A 4 -4.82 -16.92 1.24
N ILE A 5 -4.58 -16.82 -0.06
CA ILE A 5 -4.69 -15.55 -0.79
C ILE A 5 -6.15 -15.09 -0.79
N ARG A 6 -7.10 -15.99 -1.07
CA ARG A 6 -8.53 -15.64 -1.03
C ARG A 6 -8.97 -15.21 0.36
N GLU A 7 -8.51 -15.89 1.40
CA GLU A 7 -8.74 -15.50 2.80
C GLU A 7 -8.17 -14.10 3.10
N PHE A 8 -6.97 -13.80 2.60
CA PHE A 8 -6.40 -12.46 2.72
C PHE A 8 -7.28 -11.39 2.05
N LEU A 9 -7.81 -11.67 0.85
CA LEU A 9 -8.61 -10.71 0.07
C LEU A 9 -10.04 -10.51 0.59
N GLN A 10 -10.61 -11.49 1.28
CA GLN A 10 -12.00 -11.47 1.72
C GLN A 10 -12.25 -10.64 3.00
N GLY A 11 -11.21 -10.03 3.57
CA GLY A 11 -11.30 -9.33 4.86
C GLY A 11 -11.21 -10.29 6.07
N PRO A 12 -11.31 -9.80 7.31
CA PRO A 12 -11.15 -10.61 8.50
C PRO A 12 -12.26 -11.64 8.58
N ASN A 13 -11.89 -12.86 8.93
CA ASN A 13 -12.87 -13.89 9.22
C ASN A 13 -13.54 -13.54 10.57
N LYS A 14 -14.79 -13.97 10.79
CA LYS A 14 -15.46 -13.80 12.11
C LYS A 14 -14.66 -14.40 13.28
N ALA A 15 -13.66 -15.24 12.97
CA ALA A 15 -12.71 -15.82 13.90
C ALA A 15 -11.57 -14.88 14.35
N ASP A 16 -11.42 -13.69 13.75
CA ASP A 16 -10.40 -12.71 14.12
C ASP A 16 -10.80 -11.87 15.35
N GLN A 17 -11.97 -12.13 15.96
CA GLN A 17 -12.28 -11.66 17.31
C GLN A 17 -11.55 -12.56 18.33
N VAL A 18 -10.30 -12.24 18.66
CA VAL A 18 -9.57 -12.96 19.72
C VAL A 18 -8.92 -11.99 20.71
N ASP A 19 -9.47 -12.06 21.92
CA ASP A 19 -8.92 -11.79 23.26
C ASP A 19 -8.11 -10.50 23.46
N GLU A 20 -8.64 -9.60 24.30
CA GLU A 20 -8.01 -8.33 24.70
C GLU A 20 -6.74 -8.54 25.56
N ASN A 21 -6.42 -9.79 25.95
CA ASN A 21 -5.28 -10.15 26.79
C ASN A 21 -4.01 -10.55 26.01
N VAL A 22 -3.83 -10.01 24.81
CA VAL A 22 -2.65 -10.31 24.00
C VAL A 22 -1.49 -9.43 24.43
N THR A 23 -0.56 -10.00 25.18
CA THR A 23 0.75 -9.41 25.45
C THR A 23 1.55 -9.22 24.15
N SER A 24 2.50 -8.27 24.18
CA SER A 24 3.27 -7.74 23.05
C SER A 24 4.04 -8.75 22.19
N SER A 25 3.98 -10.05 22.50
CA SER A 25 4.60 -11.15 21.77
C SER A 25 3.73 -11.83 20.72
N ASN A 26 2.43 -11.51 20.59
CA ASN A 26 1.56 -12.15 19.57
C ASN A 26 1.13 -11.18 18.45
N TYR A 27 1.98 -10.26 18.00
CA TYR A 27 1.77 -9.73 16.66
C TYR A 27 1.99 -10.90 15.67
N GLU A 28 1.03 -11.19 14.80
CA GLU A 28 1.31 -12.13 13.71
C GLU A 28 2.36 -11.50 12.82
N SER A 29 3.57 -12.07 12.85
CA SER A 29 4.65 -11.69 11.97
C SER A 29 4.18 -11.75 10.51
N PRO A 30 4.60 -10.82 9.64
CA PRO A 30 4.25 -10.87 8.23
C PRO A 30 4.62 -12.22 7.61
N ASP A 31 3.68 -12.87 6.92
CA ASP A 31 3.97 -14.06 6.12
C ASP A 31 4.68 -13.65 4.83
N TRP A 32 6.00 -13.53 4.90
CA TRP A 32 6.82 -13.16 3.74
C TRP A 32 6.68 -14.14 2.58
N SER A 33 6.41 -15.41 2.85
CA SER A 33 6.19 -16.40 1.78
C SER A 33 4.91 -16.08 1.01
N LEU A 34 3.82 -15.76 1.73
CA LEU A 34 2.57 -15.31 1.12
C LEU A 34 2.73 -13.97 0.40
N ASN A 35 3.45 -13.00 0.98
CA ASN A 35 3.67 -11.70 0.37
C ASN A 35 4.41 -11.81 -0.96
N LEU A 36 5.46 -12.64 -1.02
CA LEU A 36 6.21 -12.89 -2.25
C LEU A 36 5.35 -13.62 -3.28
N GLU A 37 4.55 -14.61 -2.86
CA GLU A 37 3.61 -15.30 -3.76
C GLU A 37 2.60 -14.32 -4.36
N ILE A 38 2.06 -13.40 -3.56
CA ILE A 38 1.14 -12.35 -4.05
C ILE A 38 1.86 -11.46 -5.07
N CYS A 39 3.09 -11.02 -4.77
CA CYS A 39 3.88 -10.21 -5.69
C CYS A 39 4.13 -10.94 -7.03
N ASP A 40 4.47 -12.22 -6.99
CA ASP A 40 4.69 -13.03 -8.20
C ASP A 40 3.41 -13.21 -9.03
N ARG A 41 2.26 -13.35 -8.35
CA ARG A 41 0.94 -13.43 -9.01
C ARG A 41 0.52 -12.10 -9.64
N ILE A 42 0.83 -10.96 -9.01
CA ILE A 42 0.64 -9.64 -9.61
C ILE A 42 1.53 -9.49 -10.85
N LYS A 43 2.83 -9.80 -10.72
CA LYS A 43 3.80 -9.71 -11.84
C LYS A 43 3.41 -10.59 -13.03
N SER A 44 2.85 -11.77 -12.78
CA SER A 44 2.36 -12.69 -13.82
C SER A 44 0.97 -12.33 -14.36
N GLY A 45 0.32 -11.29 -13.83
CA GLY A 45 -1.02 -10.86 -14.25
C GLY A 45 -2.15 -11.80 -13.82
N LEU A 46 -1.89 -12.75 -12.92
CA LEU A 46 -2.88 -13.70 -12.40
C LEU A 46 -3.82 -13.04 -11.37
N ILE A 47 -3.36 -11.98 -10.71
CA ILE A 47 -4.15 -11.19 -9.78
C ILE A 47 -3.98 -9.71 -10.12
N SER A 48 -5.06 -8.94 -10.01
CA SER A 48 -5.05 -7.50 -10.25
C SER A 48 -4.40 -6.75 -9.09
N GLU A 49 -3.45 -5.86 -9.39
CA GLU A 49 -2.79 -5.04 -8.37
C GLU A 49 -3.78 -4.15 -7.61
N VAL A 50 -4.75 -3.54 -8.33
CA VAL A 50 -5.81 -2.74 -7.70
C VAL A 50 -6.69 -3.58 -6.76
N GLU A 51 -6.92 -4.87 -7.05
CA GLU A 51 -7.68 -5.75 -6.15
C GLU A 51 -6.93 -5.94 -4.82
N ILE A 52 -5.61 -6.13 -4.88
CA ILE A 52 -4.76 -6.22 -3.69
C ILE A 52 -4.77 -4.90 -2.91
N ILE A 53 -4.63 -3.77 -3.60
CA ILE A 53 -4.63 -2.44 -2.97
C ILE A 53 -5.96 -2.17 -2.26
N CYS A 54 -7.10 -2.47 -2.90
CA CYS A 54 -8.42 -2.35 -2.29
C CYS A 54 -8.58 -3.26 -1.06
N ALA A 55 -8.07 -4.50 -1.11
CA ALA A 55 -8.10 -5.41 0.02
C ALA A 55 -7.22 -4.92 1.20
N VAL A 56 -6.02 -4.42 0.89
CA VAL A 56 -5.12 -3.80 1.86
C VAL A 56 -5.78 -2.58 2.51
N LYS A 57 -6.39 -1.69 1.71
CA LYS A 57 -7.11 -0.52 2.23
C LYS A 57 -8.16 -0.94 3.25
N LYS A 58 -9.00 -1.92 2.91
CA LYS A 58 -10.03 -2.46 3.82
C LYS A 58 -9.43 -2.94 5.15
N ARG A 59 -8.27 -3.60 5.10
CA ARG A 59 -7.55 -4.05 6.31
C ARG A 59 -6.99 -2.89 7.13
N ILE A 60 -6.46 -1.84 6.48
CA ILE A 60 -6.00 -0.62 7.18
C ILE A 60 -7.17 0.08 7.90
N MET A 61 -8.36 0.12 7.28
CA MET A 61 -9.56 0.74 7.84
C MET A 61 -10.11 0.05 9.10
N MET A 62 -9.62 -1.14 9.45
CA MET A 62 -10.07 -1.90 10.63
C MET A 62 -9.46 -1.30 11.89
N LYS A 63 -10.14 -0.30 12.44
CA LYS A 63 -9.75 0.40 13.66
C LYS A 63 -9.49 -0.59 14.80
N GLN A 64 -8.45 -0.30 15.58
CA GLN A 64 -8.06 -1.07 16.76
C GLN A 64 -7.74 -2.55 16.47
N GLN A 65 -7.36 -2.91 15.23
CA GLN A 65 -6.93 -4.26 14.85
C GLN A 65 -5.48 -4.28 14.33
N PRO A 66 -4.48 -3.97 15.17
CA PRO A 66 -3.09 -3.84 14.71
C PRO A 66 -2.52 -5.15 14.16
N ARG A 67 -3.02 -6.31 14.61
CA ARG A 67 -2.67 -7.64 14.07
C ARG A 67 -3.08 -7.82 12.60
N VAL A 68 -4.14 -7.15 12.16
CA VAL A 68 -4.62 -7.19 10.76
C VAL A 68 -4.01 -6.05 9.95
N GLN A 69 -3.95 -4.86 10.54
CA GLN A 69 -3.48 -3.66 9.86
C GLN A 69 -1.98 -3.71 9.54
N TYR A 70 -1.14 -4.18 10.46
CA TYR A 70 0.31 -4.16 10.28
C TYR A 70 0.79 -5.09 9.15
N PRO A 71 0.37 -6.38 9.07
CA PRO A 71 0.72 -7.23 7.95
C PRO A 71 0.20 -6.69 6.60
N ALA A 72 -0.95 -6.00 6.59
CA ALA A 72 -1.47 -5.37 5.39
C ALA A 72 -0.58 -4.22 4.89
N LEU A 73 -0.05 -3.39 5.78
CA LEU A 73 0.94 -2.37 5.42
C LEU A 73 2.26 -2.97 4.94
N VAL A 74 2.69 -4.09 5.52
CA VAL A 74 3.91 -4.79 5.06
C VAL A 74 3.70 -5.39 3.67
N LEU A 75 2.53 -5.95 3.39
CA LEU A 75 2.19 -6.41 2.04
C LEU A 75 2.16 -5.24 1.06
N LEU A 76 1.56 -4.10 1.42
CA LEU A 76 1.54 -2.90 0.58
C LEU A 76 2.95 -2.48 0.18
N GLU A 77 3.84 -2.38 1.16
CA GLU A 77 5.24 -2.07 0.92
C GLU A 77 5.91 -3.07 -0.03
N ALA A 78 5.71 -4.37 0.20
CA ALA A 78 6.27 -5.40 -0.65
C ALA A 78 5.77 -5.28 -2.09
N CYS A 79 4.46 -5.07 -2.30
CA CYS A 79 3.88 -4.84 -3.61
C CYS A 79 4.47 -3.61 -4.30
N MET A 80 4.60 -2.48 -3.60
CA MET A 80 5.12 -1.24 -4.17
C MET A 80 6.60 -1.33 -4.56
N LYS A 81 7.41 -2.03 -3.77
CA LYS A 81 8.82 -2.29 -4.11
C LYS A 81 8.98 -3.26 -5.29
N ASN A 82 8.04 -4.18 -5.49
CA ASN A 82 8.20 -5.28 -6.45
C ASN A 82 7.45 -5.10 -7.77
N CYS A 83 6.34 -4.37 -7.78
CA CYS A 83 5.41 -4.34 -8.92
C CYS A 83 5.37 -2.98 -9.63
N GLN A 84 5.89 -1.91 -9.01
CA GLN A 84 6.09 -0.52 -9.50
C GLN A 84 4.90 0.19 -10.18
N ARG A 85 3.78 -0.49 -10.47
CA ARG A 85 2.63 0.04 -11.20
C ARG A 85 1.47 0.47 -10.29
N GLY A 86 1.46 0.03 -9.03
CA GLY A 86 0.34 0.28 -8.14
C GLY A 86 0.30 1.65 -7.45
N PHE A 87 1.33 2.52 -7.59
CA PHE A 87 1.30 3.84 -6.94
C PHE A 87 0.11 4.70 -7.43
N VAL A 88 -0.25 4.63 -8.71
CA VAL A 88 -1.43 5.36 -9.17
C VAL A 88 -2.71 4.83 -8.54
N ASP A 89 -2.82 3.51 -8.39
CA ASP A 89 -3.98 2.88 -7.77
C ASP A 89 -4.03 3.17 -6.25
N VAL A 90 -2.89 3.20 -5.54
CA VAL A 90 -2.80 3.63 -4.12
C VAL A 90 -3.31 5.05 -3.95
N ALA A 91 -2.94 5.96 -4.86
CA ALA A 91 -3.44 7.33 -4.87
C ALA A 91 -4.94 7.40 -5.22
N ALA A 92 -5.37 6.71 -6.28
CA ALA A 92 -6.74 6.74 -6.77
C ALA A 92 -7.75 6.12 -5.79
N GLU A 93 -7.36 5.05 -5.10
CA GLU A 93 -8.18 4.39 -4.09
C GLU A 93 -8.16 5.13 -2.73
N GLY A 94 -7.39 6.20 -2.58
CA GLY A 94 -7.34 6.99 -1.35
C GLY A 94 -6.72 6.24 -0.17
N VAL A 95 -5.70 5.41 -0.42
CA VAL A 95 -5.00 4.66 0.65
C VAL A 95 -4.21 5.61 1.55
N LEU A 96 -3.65 6.68 0.98
CA LEU A 96 -2.94 7.72 1.75
C LEU A 96 -3.86 8.39 2.78
N ASP A 97 -5.15 8.59 2.46
CA ASP A 97 -6.11 9.19 3.38
C ASP A 97 -6.33 8.30 4.61
N GLU A 98 -6.46 6.98 4.40
CA GLU A 98 -6.56 6.02 5.51
C GLU A 98 -5.27 5.96 6.33
N MET A 99 -4.11 6.06 5.69
CA MET A 99 -2.82 6.16 6.37
C MET A 99 -2.72 7.42 7.23
N VAL A 100 -3.18 8.57 6.73
CA VAL A 100 -3.25 9.81 7.54
C VAL A 100 -4.19 9.64 8.73
N GLN A 101 -5.34 8.97 8.55
CA GLN A 101 -6.23 8.66 9.69
C GLN A 101 -5.54 7.82 10.77
N VAL A 102 -4.71 6.85 10.37
CA VAL A 102 -3.90 6.05 11.32
C VAL A 102 -2.87 6.92 12.07
N VAL A 103 -2.27 7.91 11.42
CA VAL A 103 -1.35 8.85 12.08
C VAL A 103 -2.09 9.73 13.07
N ASP A 104 -3.26 10.23 12.68
CA ASP A 104 -4.05 11.22 13.41
C ASP A 104 -4.80 10.62 14.59
N ASP A 105 -5.10 9.31 14.55
CA ASP A 105 -5.76 8.60 15.64
C ASP A 105 -4.82 8.46 16.85
N PRO A 106 -5.12 9.08 18.00
CA PRO A 106 -4.28 8.98 19.19
C PRO A 106 -4.22 7.57 19.77
N GLU A 107 -5.23 6.72 19.53
CA GLU A 107 -5.29 5.34 20.03
C GLU A 107 -4.44 4.36 19.20
N THR A 108 -3.96 4.80 18.03
CA THR A 108 -3.12 3.95 17.18
C THR A 108 -1.82 3.59 17.90
N VAL A 109 -1.49 2.29 17.88
CA VAL A 109 -0.27 1.75 18.48
C VAL A 109 0.99 2.29 17.78
N VAL A 110 2.05 2.54 18.55
CA VAL A 110 3.27 3.21 18.06
C VAL A 110 3.90 2.51 16.85
N ILE A 111 3.98 1.17 16.86
CA ILE A 111 4.56 0.40 15.76
C ILE A 111 3.80 0.60 14.43
N MET A 112 2.48 0.69 14.49
CA MET A 112 1.62 0.92 13.33
C MET A 112 1.80 2.35 12.81
N ARG A 113 1.77 3.34 13.71
CA ARG A 113 2.01 4.76 13.37
C ARG A 113 3.38 4.93 12.71
N ASN A 114 4.43 4.36 13.29
CA ASN A 114 5.78 4.43 12.74
C ASN A 114 5.86 3.77 11.36
N LYS A 115 5.22 2.61 11.17
CA LYS A 115 5.19 1.93 9.87
C LYS A 115 4.57 2.80 8.78
N VAL A 116 3.45 3.45 9.09
CA VAL A 116 2.80 4.40 8.17
C VAL A 116 3.71 5.58 7.85
N LEU A 117 4.31 6.19 8.88
CA LEU A 117 5.19 7.35 8.69
C LEU A 117 6.40 7.01 7.80
N VAL A 118 7.03 5.85 8.00
CA VAL A 118 8.13 5.37 7.13
C VAL A 118 7.69 5.28 5.67
N LEU A 119 6.50 4.74 5.39
CA LEU A 119 6.00 4.63 4.02
C LEU A 119 5.69 6.00 3.41
N ILE A 120 5.03 6.89 4.15
CA ILE A 120 4.71 8.23 3.66
C ILE A 120 6.00 9.03 3.40
N GLU A 121 7.01 8.93 4.26
CA GLU A 121 8.31 9.56 4.03
C GLU A 121 9.02 9.00 2.81
N ALA A 122 9.13 7.68 2.71
CA ALA A 122 9.79 7.03 1.57
C ALA A 122 9.15 7.43 0.23
N TRP A 123 7.82 7.52 0.17
CA TRP A 123 7.10 7.89 -1.05
C TRP A 123 7.07 9.39 -1.30
N GLY A 124 6.90 10.20 -0.26
CA GLY A 124 6.84 11.66 -0.36
C GLY A 124 8.19 12.31 -0.71
N GLU A 125 9.29 11.65 -0.41
CA GLU A 125 10.64 12.08 -0.80
C GLU A 125 11.13 11.44 -2.11
N SER A 126 10.38 10.52 -2.71
CA SER A 126 10.81 9.82 -3.92
C SER A 126 10.68 10.70 -5.15
N GLY A 127 11.80 10.96 -5.84
CA GLY A 127 11.80 11.64 -7.14
C GLY A 127 11.08 10.85 -8.24
N GLU A 128 11.03 9.51 -8.12
CA GLU A 128 10.32 8.65 -9.07
C GLU A 128 8.81 8.88 -9.05
N LEU A 129 8.26 9.41 -7.95
CA LEU A 129 6.82 9.67 -7.79
C LEU A 129 6.44 11.12 -8.08
N CYS A 130 7.30 11.92 -8.70
CA CYS A 130 7.04 13.34 -8.99
C CYS A 130 5.80 13.58 -9.87
N TYR A 131 5.39 12.59 -10.68
CA TYR A 131 4.18 12.63 -11.48
C TYR A 131 2.88 12.39 -10.68
N LEU A 132 3.00 12.03 -9.38
CA LEU A 132 1.91 11.86 -8.43
C LEU A 132 2.10 12.80 -7.23
N PRO A 133 1.77 14.10 -7.36
CA PRO A 133 2.05 15.10 -6.33
C PRO A 133 1.41 14.81 -4.96
N VAL A 134 0.37 13.98 -4.91
CA VAL A 134 -0.33 13.60 -3.68
C VAL A 134 0.61 13.02 -2.62
N TYR A 135 1.65 12.27 -3.00
CA TYR A 135 2.60 11.71 -2.05
C TYR A 135 3.43 12.78 -1.35
N GLU A 136 4.04 13.67 -2.14
CA GLU A 136 4.86 14.78 -1.65
C GLU A 136 4.01 15.76 -0.81
N VAL A 137 2.81 16.09 -1.29
CA VAL A 137 1.87 16.98 -0.59
C VAL A 137 1.45 16.38 0.75
N THR A 138 1.14 15.09 0.81
CA THR A 138 0.76 14.40 2.06
C THR A 138 1.91 14.43 3.07
N TYR A 139 3.12 14.08 2.62
CA TYR A 139 4.32 14.11 3.46
C TYR A 139 4.61 15.51 4.03
N LYS A 140 4.62 16.53 3.16
CA LYS A 140 4.85 17.93 3.57
C LYS A 140 3.76 18.45 4.49
N SER A 141 2.50 18.07 4.25
CA SER A 141 1.37 18.42 5.12
C SER A 141 1.58 17.90 6.54
N LEU A 142 1.92 16.61 6.70
CA LEU A 142 2.22 16.03 8.02
C LEU A 142 3.41 16.71 8.70
N LYS A 143 4.50 16.99 7.97
CA LYS A 143 5.64 17.76 8.51
C LYS A 143 5.22 19.15 8.99
N SER A 144 4.40 19.86 8.21
CA SER A 144 3.92 21.20 8.59
C SER A 144 3.07 21.22 9.85
N ARG A 145 2.41 20.09 10.17
CA ARG A 145 1.64 19.87 11.40
C ARG A 145 2.52 19.51 12.61
N GLY A 146 3.84 19.44 12.43
CA GLY A 146 4.81 19.11 13.48
C GLY A 146 5.03 17.61 13.70
N ILE A 147 4.44 16.74 12.87
CA ILE A 147 4.64 15.29 12.97
C ILE A 147 6.11 14.95 12.71
N GLN A 148 6.73 14.25 13.65
CA GLN A 148 8.11 13.78 13.53
C GLN A 148 8.12 12.43 12.81
N PHE A 149 8.88 12.37 11.73
CA PHE A 149 9.11 11.13 11.00
C PHE A 149 10.31 10.40 11.64
N PRO A 150 10.28 9.06 11.71
CA PRO A 150 11.33 8.27 12.35
C PRO A 150 12.69 8.35 11.62
N GLY A 151 12.74 8.87 10.39
CA GLY A 151 13.93 8.93 9.56
C GLY A 151 14.26 7.57 8.94
N ARG A 152 15.08 7.59 7.89
CA ARG A 152 15.66 6.37 7.33
C ARG A 152 16.86 6.00 8.19
N ASP A 153 16.87 4.79 8.73
CA ASP A 153 18.06 4.15 9.25
C ASP A 153 19.09 4.02 8.11
N ASP A 154 20.21 4.76 8.22
CA ASP A 154 21.32 4.77 7.24
C ASP A 154 21.88 3.36 6.95
N GLU A 155 21.62 2.37 7.82
CA GLU A 155 21.98 0.96 7.63
C GLU A 155 21.19 0.25 6.51
N SER A 156 20.05 0.82 6.08
CA SER A 156 19.23 0.30 4.98
C SER A 156 19.70 0.76 3.59
N LEU A 157 20.74 1.59 3.52
CA LEU A 157 21.32 2.12 2.28
C LEU A 157 22.36 1.18 1.63
N ALA A 158 22.36 -0.11 1.95
CA ALA A 158 23.16 -1.07 1.21
C ALA A 158 22.74 -1.03 -0.27
N PRO A 159 23.65 -0.77 -1.23
CA PRO A 159 23.30 -0.74 -2.65
C PRO A 159 22.71 -2.10 -3.05
N VAL A 160 21.40 -2.14 -3.27
CA VAL A 160 20.75 -3.30 -3.86
C VAL A 160 21.16 -3.32 -5.33
N PHE A 161 22.07 -4.22 -5.69
CA PHE A 161 22.42 -4.54 -7.07
C PHE A 161 21.27 -5.29 -7.74
N THR A 162 20.14 -4.62 -7.92
CA THR A 162 19.10 -5.06 -8.84
C THR A 162 19.50 -4.65 -10.26
N PRO A 163 19.58 -5.59 -11.22
CA PRO A 163 19.88 -5.27 -12.61
C PRO A 163 18.82 -4.32 -13.19
N SER A 164 19.25 -3.38 -14.03
CA SER A 164 18.41 -2.36 -14.65
C SER A 164 17.24 -2.99 -15.42
N HIS A 165 16.00 -2.63 -15.06
CA HIS A 165 14.83 -3.00 -15.86
C HIS A 165 14.87 -2.24 -17.20
N THR A 166 14.78 -2.99 -18.31
CA THR A 166 14.96 -2.52 -19.70
C THR A 166 13.71 -1.89 -20.34
N VAL A 167 12.73 -1.43 -19.55
CA VAL A 167 11.51 -0.83 -20.12
C VAL A 167 11.53 0.69 -19.91
N PRO A 168 11.51 1.50 -20.99
CA PRO A 168 11.54 2.95 -20.88
C PRO A 168 10.32 3.50 -20.11
N GLU A 169 10.57 4.32 -19.09
CA GLU A 169 9.59 4.93 -18.20
C GLU A 169 8.43 5.65 -18.94
N GLU A 170 8.73 6.23 -20.10
CA GLU A 170 7.76 6.88 -21.00
C GLU A 170 6.66 5.92 -21.49
N THR A 171 6.99 4.63 -21.68
CA THR A 171 5.99 3.63 -22.11
C THR A 171 4.99 3.30 -21.00
N PHE A 172 5.38 3.38 -19.72
CA PHE A 172 4.47 3.17 -18.59
C PHE A 172 3.47 4.31 -18.44
N ILE A 173 3.96 5.55 -18.51
CA ILE A 173 3.12 6.76 -18.42
C ILE A 173 2.09 6.77 -19.55
N LEU A 174 2.53 6.45 -20.78
CA LEU A 174 1.64 6.42 -21.94
C LEU A 174 0.60 5.30 -21.84
N MET A 175 0.99 4.09 -21.42
CA MET A 175 0.04 2.99 -21.22
C MET A 175 -1.00 3.33 -20.14
N HIS A 176 -0.58 3.97 -19.05
CA HIS A 176 -1.50 4.34 -17.97
C HIS A 176 -2.46 5.47 -18.38
N TYR A 177 -1.96 6.48 -19.09
CA TYR A 177 -2.80 7.54 -19.67
C TYR A 177 -3.88 6.95 -20.59
N ILE A 178 -3.49 6.01 -21.46
CA ILE A 178 -4.42 5.31 -22.36
C ILE A 178 -5.48 4.54 -21.54
N GLN A 179 -5.09 3.84 -20.48
CA GLN A 179 -6.04 3.14 -19.61
C GLN A 179 -7.03 4.09 -18.91
N GLN A 180 -6.57 5.24 -18.41
CA GLN A 180 -7.45 6.24 -17.79
C GLN A 180 -8.44 6.84 -18.80
N VAL A 181 -7.98 7.15 -20.01
CA VAL A 181 -8.85 7.65 -21.08
C VAL A 181 -9.89 6.59 -21.46
N MET A 182 -9.48 5.32 -21.59
CA MET A 182 -10.41 4.22 -21.88
C MET A 182 -11.45 4.04 -20.77
N LYS A 183 -11.05 4.07 -19.49
CA LYS A 183 -11.99 3.99 -18.35
C LYS A 183 -12.98 5.15 -18.34
N ARG A 184 -12.52 6.38 -18.60
CA ARG A 184 -13.41 7.55 -18.72
C ARG A 184 -14.37 7.41 -19.89
N HIS A 185 -13.90 6.93 -21.04
CA HIS A 185 -14.75 6.74 -22.21
C HIS A 185 -15.80 5.65 -21.99
N LEU A 186 -15.45 4.55 -21.31
CA LEU A 186 -16.38 3.49 -20.90
C LEU A 186 -17.42 3.99 -19.89
N SER A 187 -17.02 4.83 -18.93
CA SER A 187 -17.94 5.46 -17.98
C SER A 187 -18.92 6.43 -18.67
N ILE A 188 -18.45 7.19 -19.66
CA ILE A 188 -19.31 8.06 -20.46
C ILE A 188 -20.28 7.22 -21.29
N CYS A 189 -19.81 6.17 -21.98
CA CYS A 189 -20.69 5.28 -22.75
C CYS A 189 -21.77 4.62 -21.88
N ASN A 190 -21.45 4.20 -20.65
CA ASN A 190 -22.42 3.59 -19.74
C ASN A 190 -23.45 4.60 -19.18
N ASN A 191 -23.12 5.89 -19.12
CA ASN A 191 -24.03 6.95 -18.72
C ASN A 191 -24.98 7.42 -19.84
N TRP A 192 -24.74 7.01 -21.10
CA TRP A 192 -25.61 7.30 -22.24
C TRP A 192 -26.58 6.15 -22.57
N ILE A 193 -26.38 4.97 -21.96
CA ILE A 193 -27.19 3.76 -22.20
C ILE A 193 -28.25 3.54 -21.08
N ASN A 194 -28.23 4.35 -20.01
CA ASN A 194 -29.28 4.43 -18.99
C ASN A 194 -30.05 5.74 -19.09
#